data_AF-A0A835GVC0-F1
#
_entry.id   AF-A0A835GVC0-F1
#
_cell.length_a   1.000
_cell.length_b   1.000
_cell.length_c   1.000
_cell.angle_alpha   90.00
_cell.angle_beta   90.00
_cell.angle_gamma   90.00
#
_symmetry.space_group_name_H-M   'P 1'
#
loop_
_entity.id
_entity.type
_entity.pdbx_description
1 polymer ?
#
loop_
_entity_poly.entity_id
_entity_poly.type
_entity_poly.pdbx_seq_one_letter_code
_entity_poly.pdbx_strand_id
1 'polypeptide(L)'
;MDLGGDVLVYNEILTPTTPYGLSSCTSHHQPNLELQQPIIMKVVFLVCVLAAVVYSHPHDSHYTDKYDNIDLDEILNNKKILTSYINCCLDLGKCTPDGKELKSHIREALENKCGKCTEAQKNGTRKVMTHLINFEPDYWNQLCAKYDPEGKYKAMYEKEYKTLVH
;
A
#
# COMPACT_ATOMS: atom_id res chain seq x y z
N MET A 1 71.16 -35.20 -18.07
CA MET A 1 71.34 -34.50 -19.35
C MET A 1 71.03 -33.04 -19.09
N ASP A 2 71.78 -32.38 -18.20
CA ASP A 2 73.18 -31.93 -18.44
C ASP A 2 73.17 -30.96 -19.65
N LEU A 3 73.65 -29.72 -19.60
CA LEU A 3 74.74 -29.08 -18.84
C LEU A 3 74.41 -27.57 -18.77
N GLY A 4 74.71 -26.84 -17.70
CA GLY A 4 76.01 -26.19 -17.49
C GLY A 4 75.90 -24.68 -17.82
N GLY A 5 76.45 -23.73 -17.06
CA GLY A 5 77.30 -23.82 -15.89
C GLY A 5 77.40 -22.48 -15.15
N ASP A 6 77.90 -22.53 -13.92
CA ASP A 6 79.26 -22.10 -13.52
C ASP A 6 79.77 -20.74 -14.06
N VAL A 7 80.51 -19.88 -13.33
CA VAL A 7 81.12 -19.86 -12.00
C VAL A 7 81.86 -18.51 -11.91
N LEU A 8 81.76 -17.82 -10.76
CA LEU A 8 82.74 -16.91 -10.12
C LEU A 8 83.23 -15.67 -10.93
N VAL A 9 83.71 -14.55 -10.37
CA VAL A 9 84.55 -14.31 -9.18
C VAL A 9 84.31 -12.86 -8.72
N TYR A 10 84.16 -12.72 -7.40
CA TYR A 10 84.59 -11.65 -6.49
C TYR A 10 85.29 -10.42 -7.06
N ASN A 11 84.89 -9.24 -6.55
CA ASN A 11 85.90 -8.30 -6.06
C ASN A 11 85.38 -7.61 -4.78
N GLU A 12 86.15 -7.79 -3.71
CA GLU A 12 85.99 -7.16 -2.41
C GLU A 12 86.26 -5.65 -2.49
N ILE A 13 85.79 -4.87 -1.51
CA ILE A 13 86.63 -4.05 -0.62
C ILE A 13 85.72 -3.37 0.44
N LEU A 14 85.86 -3.91 1.65
CA LEU A 14 85.92 -3.27 2.97
C LEU A 14 85.58 -1.78 3.10
N THR A 15 84.71 -1.45 4.07
CA THR A 15 85.09 -0.65 5.26
C THR A 15 84.01 -0.68 6.34
N PRO A 16 84.36 -0.35 7.61
CA PRO A 16 83.82 -1.03 8.79
C PRO A 16 82.87 -0.20 9.66
N THR A 17 82.12 -0.94 10.49
CA THR A 17 81.69 -0.65 11.87
C THR A 17 80.93 0.65 12.17
N THR A 18 79.67 0.51 12.55
CA THR A 18 79.13 1.16 13.77
C THR A 18 78.14 0.25 14.50
N PRO A 19 78.02 0.37 15.84
CA PRO A 19 77.54 -0.69 16.72
C PRO A 19 76.07 -0.51 17.14
N TYR A 20 75.47 -1.62 17.57
CA TYR A 20 74.42 -1.77 18.58
C TYR A 20 73.43 -0.62 18.82
N GLY A 21 72.15 -0.88 18.50
CA GLY A 21 71.01 -0.13 19.01
C GLY A 21 69.78 -1.03 19.07
N LEU A 22 69.65 -1.78 20.16
CA LEU A 22 68.46 -2.54 20.51
C LEU A 22 67.39 -1.60 21.10
N SER A 23 66.12 -1.98 20.90
CA SER A 23 64.95 -1.59 21.71
C SER A 23 64.30 -0.25 21.40
N SER A 24 63.13 -0.29 20.75
CA SER A 24 61.84 -0.28 21.45
C SER A 24 60.71 0.01 20.45
N CYS A 25 59.69 -0.85 20.43
CA CYS A 25 58.44 -0.61 19.72
C CYS A 25 57.75 0.63 20.33
N THR A 26 57.75 1.76 19.63
CA THR A 26 56.92 2.91 20.00
C THR A 26 55.62 2.87 19.21
N SER A 27 54.53 2.71 19.98
CA SER A 27 53.12 2.95 19.64
C SER A 27 52.81 3.55 18.27
N HIS A 28 52.01 2.79 17.51
CA HIS A 28 51.09 3.34 16.53
C HIS A 28 50.26 4.46 17.17
N HIS A 29 50.58 5.71 16.84
CA HIS A 29 49.67 6.82 17.09
C HIS A 29 48.57 6.72 16.04
N GLN A 30 47.41 6.22 16.46
CA GLN A 30 46.17 6.36 15.72
C GLN A 30 45.81 7.86 15.72
N PRO A 31 45.71 8.54 14.56
CA PRO A 31 45.08 9.85 14.55
C PRO A 31 43.60 9.65 14.91
N ASN A 32 43.22 10.33 15.97
CA ASN A 32 41.87 10.46 16.48
C ASN A 32 40.86 10.69 15.34
N LEU A 33 39.96 9.73 15.12
CA LEU A 33 38.75 9.93 14.32
C LEU A 33 37.72 10.65 15.21
N GLU A 34 38.04 11.91 15.55
CA GLU A 34 37.15 12.78 16.31
C GLU A 34 36.06 13.33 15.38
N LEU A 35 34.88 12.72 15.54
CA LEU A 35 33.62 13.43 15.71
C LEU A 35 33.04 14.23 14.53
N GLN A 36 32.64 13.54 13.45
CA GLN A 36 31.53 14.00 12.59
C GLN A 36 30.19 13.35 12.96
N GLN A 37 29.95 13.16 14.25
CA GLN A 37 28.86 12.33 14.79
C GLN A 37 27.46 12.97 14.97
N PRO A 38 27.19 14.30 14.93
CA PRO A 38 25.84 14.78 15.19
C PRO A 38 24.93 14.76 13.96
N ILE A 39 25.47 14.82 12.73
CA ILE A 39 24.64 14.96 11.52
C ILE A 39 24.11 13.59 11.07
N ILE A 40 24.97 12.57 11.01
CA ILE A 40 24.59 11.22 10.55
C ILE A 40 23.52 10.62 11.48
N MET A 41 23.67 10.78 12.80
CA MET A 41 22.68 10.29 13.77
C MET A 41 21.34 11.02 13.64
N LYS A 42 21.35 12.32 13.37
CA LYS A 42 20.12 13.10 13.11
C LYS A 42 19.44 12.67 11.81
N VAL A 43 20.21 12.45 10.74
CA VAL A 43 19.69 11.98 9.44
C VAL A 43 19.08 10.59 9.58
N VAL A 44 19.76 9.67 10.27
CA VAL A 44 19.25 8.33 10.56
C VAL A 44 17.98 8.42 11.40
N PHE A 45 17.95 9.23 12.46
CA PHE A 45 16.76 9.43 13.28
C PHE A 45 15.59 10.00 12.48
N LEU A 46 15.83 10.99 11.62
CA LEU A 46 14.81 11.63 10.79
C LEU A 46 14.25 10.63 9.75
N VAL A 47 15.12 9.84 9.12
CA VAL A 47 14.71 8.75 8.20
C VAL A 47 13.92 7.66 8.95
N CYS A 48 14.33 7.28 10.15
CA CYS A 48 13.62 6.29 10.97
C CYS A 48 12.23 6.78 11.40
N VAL A 49 12.10 8.06 11.77
CA VAL A 49 10.80 8.65 12.12
C VAL A 49 9.89 8.73 10.88
N LEU A 50 10.42 9.14 9.73
CA LEU A 50 9.65 9.16 8.48
C LEU A 50 9.21 7.76 8.07
N ALA A 51 10.07 6.75 8.20
CA ALA A 51 9.72 5.37 7.93
C ALA A 51 8.63 4.86 8.89
N ALA A 52 8.75 5.12 10.19
CA ALA A 52 7.76 4.72 11.20
C ALA A 52 6.36 5.32 10.95
N VAL A 53 6.28 6.55 10.42
CA VAL A 53 5.02 7.21 10.04
C VAL A 53 4.36 6.53 8.83
N VAL A 54 5.14 5.98 7.89
CA VAL A 54 4.60 5.23 6.74
C VAL A 54 4.07 3.86 7.17
N TYR A 55 4.71 3.19 8.12
CA TYR A 55 4.31 1.86 8.60
C TYR A 55 3.17 1.85 9.64
N SER A 56 2.76 3.01 10.15
CA SER A 56 1.73 3.10 11.21
C SER A 56 0.31 3.31 10.68
N HIS A 57 0.06 3.14 9.37
CA HIS A 57 -1.32 3.03 8.89
C HIS A 57 -1.92 1.71 9.38
N PRO A 58 -2.97 1.73 10.23
CA PRO A 58 -3.76 0.53 10.46
C PRO A 58 -4.29 0.09 9.10
N HIS A 59 -3.91 -1.13 8.70
CA HIS A 59 -4.46 -1.73 7.50
C HIS A 59 -5.87 -2.20 7.86
N ASP A 60 -6.83 -1.27 7.85
CA ASP A 60 -8.23 -1.62 8.05
C ASP A 60 -8.62 -2.65 6.98
N SER A 61 -8.87 -3.88 7.43
CA SER A 61 -9.14 -5.01 6.56
C SER A 61 -10.49 -4.89 5.85
N HIS A 62 -11.35 -4.00 6.33
CA HIS A 62 -12.70 -3.79 5.85
C HIS A 62 -13.13 -2.32 5.98
N TYR A 63 -14.18 -1.94 5.25
CA TYR A 63 -14.88 -0.66 5.44
C TYR A 63 -15.52 -0.60 6.82
N THR A 64 -15.85 0.61 7.31
CA THR A 64 -16.51 0.74 8.61
C THR A 64 -17.80 -0.08 8.68
N ASP A 65 -17.97 -0.81 9.79
CA ASP A 65 -19.15 -1.64 10.08
C ASP A 65 -20.27 -0.87 10.79
N LYS A 66 -20.05 0.43 11.07
CA LYS A 66 -20.98 1.31 11.80
C LYS A 66 -22.39 1.32 11.22
N TYR A 67 -22.52 1.09 9.91
CA TYR A 67 -23.76 1.18 9.16
C TYR A 67 -24.31 -0.18 8.70
N ASP A 68 -23.74 -1.30 9.19
CA ASP A 68 -24.12 -2.64 8.76
C ASP A 68 -25.54 -3.06 9.20
N ASN A 69 -26.09 -2.37 10.20
CA ASN A 69 -27.43 -2.64 10.75
C ASN A 69 -28.54 -1.73 10.18
N ILE A 70 -28.29 -1.03 9.07
CA ILE A 70 -29.32 -0.22 8.41
C ILE A 70 -30.42 -1.14 7.84
N ASP A 71 -31.68 -0.73 7.99
CA ASP A 71 -32.82 -1.44 7.42
C ASP A 71 -32.91 -1.20 5.91
N LEU A 72 -32.32 -2.11 5.14
CA LEU A 72 -32.37 -2.07 3.68
C LEU A 72 -33.78 -2.37 3.13
N ASP A 73 -34.63 -3.10 3.85
CA ASP A 73 -36.01 -3.34 3.40
C ASP A 73 -36.83 -2.06 3.44
N GLU A 74 -36.70 -1.27 4.50
CA GLU A 74 -37.37 0.02 4.58
C GLU A 74 -36.93 0.95 3.44
N ILE A 75 -35.62 1.03 3.18
CA ILE A 75 -35.06 1.88 2.12
C ILE A 75 -35.57 1.43 0.75
N LEU A 76 -35.48 0.15 0.43
CA LEU A 76 -35.83 -0.39 -0.89
C LEU A 76 -37.34 -0.36 -1.16
N ASN A 77 -38.17 -0.53 -0.13
CA ASN A 77 -39.63 -0.45 -0.26
C ASN A 77 -40.17 0.99 -0.23
N ASN A 78 -39.36 1.97 0.17
CA ASN A 78 -39.75 3.37 0.20
C ASN A 78 -39.07 4.16 -0.92
N LYS A 79 -39.80 4.34 -2.03
CA LYS A 79 -39.32 5.05 -3.23
C LYS A 79 -38.73 6.43 -2.94
N LYS A 80 -39.27 7.17 -1.96
CA LYS A 80 -38.75 8.50 -1.58
C LYS A 80 -37.36 8.40 -0.94
N ILE A 81 -37.18 7.43 -0.03
CA ILE A 81 -35.90 7.22 0.65
C ILE A 81 -34.88 6.68 -0.35
N LEU A 82 -35.23 5.63 -1.11
CA LEU A 82 -34.37 5.06 -2.15
C LEU A 82 -33.88 6.13 -3.14
N THR A 83 -34.79 6.95 -3.66
CA THR A 83 -34.43 8.02 -4.60
C THR A 83 -33.48 9.04 -3.96
N SER A 84 -33.61 9.32 -2.66
CA SER A 84 -32.66 10.19 -1.96
C SER A 84 -31.25 9.61 -1.92
N TYR A 85 -31.11 8.30 -1.65
CA TYR A 85 -29.81 7.60 -1.69
C TYR A 85 -29.21 7.58 -3.10
N ILE A 86 -30.02 7.26 -4.10
CA ILE A 86 -29.58 7.25 -5.51
C ILE A 86 -29.12 8.65 -5.92
N ASN A 87 -29.89 9.69 -5.61
CA ASN A 87 -29.51 11.07 -5.91
C ASN A 87 -28.21 11.48 -5.20
N CYS A 88 -28.01 11.08 -3.94
CA CYS A 88 -26.71 11.27 -3.27
C CYS A 88 -25.58 10.61 -4.07
N CYS A 89 -25.75 9.34 -4.46
CA CYS A 89 -24.77 8.59 -5.25
C CYS A 89 -24.54 9.24 -6.64
N LEU A 90 -25.56 9.84 -7.23
CA LEU A 90 -25.48 10.53 -8.52
C LEU A 90 -24.98 11.98 -8.44
N ASP A 91 -24.67 12.52 -7.26
CA ASP A 91 -24.33 13.95 -7.06
C ASP A 91 -25.50 14.90 -7.37
N LEU A 92 -26.74 14.41 -7.28
CA LEU A 92 -27.97 15.17 -7.55
C LEU A 92 -28.71 15.59 -6.26
N GLY A 93 -28.19 15.22 -5.09
CA GLY A 93 -28.85 15.49 -3.81
C GLY A 93 -27.90 15.42 -2.62
N LYS A 94 -28.43 15.80 -1.44
CA LYS A 94 -27.70 15.69 -0.18
C LYS A 94 -27.53 14.22 0.21
N CYS A 95 -26.39 13.91 0.83
CA CYS A 95 -26.11 12.61 1.38
C CYS A 95 -26.36 12.61 2.89
N THR A 96 -26.98 11.55 3.39
CA THR A 96 -26.89 11.15 4.80
C THR A 96 -25.46 10.66 5.10
N PRO A 97 -25.05 10.55 6.38
CA PRO A 97 -23.71 10.08 6.72
C PRO A 97 -23.36 8.71 6.13
N ASP A 98 -24.32 7.77 6.19
CA ASP A 98 -24.21 6.42 5.64
C ASP A 98 -24.24 6.41 4.10
N GLY A 99 -25.08 7.25 3.47
CA GLY A 99 -25.08 7.40 2.01
C GLY A 99 -23.76 7.99 1.49
N LYS A 100 -23.13 8.87 2.27
CA LYS A 100 -21.81 9.42 1.96
C LYS A 100 -20.72 8.34 2.05
N GLU A 101 -20.78 7.51 3.08
CA GLU A 101 -19.87 6.37 3.27
C GLU A 101 -19.99 5.38 2.09
N LEU A 102 -21.21 4.98 1.75
CA LEU A 102 -21.47 4.12 0.59
C LEU A 102 -20.84 4.74 -0.67
N LYS A 103 -21.20 5.98 -0.96
CA LYS A 103 -20.76 6.70 -2.16
C LYS A 103 -19.24 6.76 -2.30
N SER A 104 -18.49 6.98 -1.22
CA SER A 104 -17.02 7.05 -1.27
C SER A 104 -16.37 5.73 -1.70
N HIS A 105 -17.03 4.60 -1.49
CA HIS A 105 -16.45 3.28 -1.70
C HIS A 105 -16.95 2.54 -2.95
N ILE A 106 -18.00 3.03 -3.63
CA ILE A 106 -18.61 2.32 -4.78
C ILE A 106 -17.57 1.94 -5.84
N ARG A 107 -16.71 2.88 -6.26
CA ARG A 107 -15.72 2.62 -7.33
C ARG A 107 -14.73 1.54 -6.93
N GLU A 108 -14.13 1.68 -5.74
CA GLU A 108 -13.18 0.70 -5.22
C GLU A 108 -13.84 -0.67 -5.06
N ALA A 109 -15.07 -0.72 -4.53
CA ALA A 109 -15.82 -1.96 -4.35
C ALA A 109 -16.14 -2.66 -5.68
N LEU A 110 -16.43 -1.92 -6.76
CA LEU A 110 -16.62 -2.49 -8.09
C LEU A 110 -15.30 -3.07 -8.64
N GLU A 111 -14.20 -2.33 -8.50
CA GLU A 111 -12.88 -2.73 -9.00
C GLU A 111 -12.35 -3.98 -8.29
N ASN A 112 -12.52 -4.07 -6.97
CA ASN A 112 -12.02 -5.15 -6.13
C ASN A 112 -13.06 -6.23 -5.80
N LYS A 113 -14.27 -6.16 -6.37
CA LYS A 113 -15.39 -7.08 -6.10
C LYS A 113 -15.76 -7.17 -4.61
N CYS A 114 -15.91 -6.03 -3.96
CA CYS A 114 -16.24 -5.91 -2.54
C CYS A 114 -15.19 -6.55 -1.61
N GLY A 115 -13.90 -6.46 -1.98
CA GLY A 115 -12.81 -7.12 -1.26
C GLY A 115 -12.62 -6.65 0.20
N LYS A 116 -13.08 -5.44 0.51
CA LYS A 116 -13.07 -4.85 1.87
C LYS A 116 -14.46 -4.79 2.51
N CYS A 117 -15.48 -5.38 1.88
CA CYS A 117 -16.83 -5.35 2.44
C CYS A 117 -16.96 -6.35 3.59
N THR A 118 -17.70 -5.98 4.63
CA THR A 118 -18.18 -6.95 5.64
C THR A 118 -19.18 -7.92 5.02
N GLU A 119 -19.47 -9.03 5.71
CA GLU A 119 -20.50 -9.98 5.23
C GLU A 119 -21.89 -9.34 5.16
N ALA A 120 -22.23 -8.45 6.10
CA ALA A 120 -23.46 -7.68 6.07
C ALA A 120 -23.51 -6.76 4.83
N GLN A 121 -22.42 -6.07 4.51
CA GLN A 121 -22.31 -5.21 3.33
C GLN A 121 -22.39 -6.00 2.01
N LYS A 122 -21.80 -7.20 1.95
CA LYS A 122 -21.92 -8.09 0.77
C LYS A 122 -23.36 -8.53 0.54
N ASN A 123 -24.04 -8.96 1.60
CA ASN A 123 -25.44 -9.37 1.54
C ASN A 123 -26.36 -8.18 1.17
N GLY A 124 -26.10 -7.01 1.77
CA GLY A 124 -26.81 -5.78 1.46
C GLY A 124 -26.60 -5.35 0.01
N THR A 125 -25.36 -5.40 -0.49
CA THR A 125 -25.03 -5.10 -1.89
C THR A 125 -25.76 -6.03 -2.84
N ARG A 126 -25.76 -7.35 -2.58
CA ARG A 126 -26.52 -8.33 -3.39
C ARG A 126 -27.99 -7.93 -3.48
N LYS A 127 -28.61 -7.58 -2.35
CA LYS A 127 -30.02 -7.18 -2.27
C LYS A 127 -30.31 -5.89 -3.04
N VAL A 128 -29.53 -4.84 -2.80
CA VAL A 128 -29.68 -3.53 -3.45
C VAL A 128 -29.45 -3.66 -4.97
N MET A 129 -28.40 -4.37 -5.39
CA MET A 129 -28.11 -4.58 -6.81
C MET A 129 -29.23 -5.37 -7.51
N THR A 130 -29.73 -6.43 -6.87
CA THR A 130 -30.87 -7.19 -7.38
C THR A 130 -32.11 -6.30 -7.53
N HIS A 131 -32.39 -5.44 -6.54
CA HIS A 131 -33.52 -4.53 -6.62
C HIS A 131 -33.36 -3.50 -7.75
N LEU A 132 -32.20 -2.83 -7.82
CA LEU A 132 -31.95 -1.79 -8.84
C LEU A 132 -32.00 -2.35 -10.26
N ILE A 133 -31.40 -3.52 -10.51
CA ILE A 133 -31.35 -4.14 -11.84
C ILE A 133 -32.74 -4.56 -12.32
N ASN A 134 -33.58 -5.11 -11.43
CA ASN A 134 -34.86 -5.70 -11.81
C ASN A 134 -36.04 -4.72 -11.74
N PHE A 135 -36.02 -3.75 -10.82
CA PHE A 135 -37.16 -2.86 -10.55
C PHE A 135 -36.89 -1.39 -10.86
N GLU A 136 -35.63 -0.96 -10.90
CA GLU A 136 -35.26 0.46 -11.11
C GLU A 136 -34.22 0.62 -12.25
N PRO A 137 -34.47 0.09 -13.47
CA PRO A 137 -33.47 0.00 -14.54
C PRO A 137 -32.95 1.37 -15.00
N ASP A 138 -33.77 2.43 -14.92
CA ASP A 138 -33.36 3.78 -15.29
C ASP A 138 -32.31 4.34 -14.32
N TYR A 139 -32.50 4.11 -13.01
CA TYR A 139 -31.52 4.50 -12.01
C TYR A 139 -30.28 3.62 -12.06
N TRP A 140 -30.44 2.31 -12.28
CA TRP A 140 -29.33 1.40 -12.52
C TRP A 140 -28.43 1.90 -13.66
N ASN A 141 -29.01 2.26 -14.80
CA ASN A 141 -28.27 2.78 -15.95
C ASN A 141 -27.52 4.08 -15.64
N GLN A 142 -28.13 5.00 -14.89
CA GLN A 142 -27.48 6.24 -14.46
C GLN A 142 -26.29 5.97 -13.53
N LEU A 143 -26.44 5.03 -12.59
CA LEU A 143 -25.37 4.63 -11.68
C LEU A 143 -24.22 3.96 -12.45
N CYS A 144 -24.51 3.07 -13.39
CA CYS A 144 -23.50 2.48 -14.28
C CYS A 144 -22.76 3.55 -15.09
N ALA A 145 -23.48 4.50 -15.70
CA ALA A 145 -22.84 5.57 -16.48
C ALA A 145 -21.85 6.40 -15.63
N LYS A 146 -22.11 6.53 -14.32
CA LYS A 146 -21.25 7.28 -13.41
C LYS A 146 -20.06 6.46 -12.88
N TYR A 147 -20.31 5.22 -12.47
CA TYR A 147 -19.33 4.42 -11.72
C TYR A 147 -18.60 3.39 -12.59
N ASP A 148 -19.19 3.01 -13.73
CA ASP A 148 -18.65 2.06 -14.71
C ASP A 148 -18.86 2.58 -16.15
N PRO A 149 -18.27 3.73 -16.52
CA PRO A 149 -18.48 4.35 -17.84
C PRO A 149 -17.96 3.49 -19.00
N GLU A 150 -17.00 2.60 -18.73
CA GLU A 150 -16.45 1.66 -19.71
C GLU A 150 -17.27 0.36 -19.81
N GLY A 151 -18.26 0.15 -18.92
CA GLY A 151 -19.11 -1.04 -18.92
C GLY A 151 -18.40 -2.33 -18.53
N LYS A 152 -17.30 -2.26 -17.77
CA LYS A 152 -16.47 -3.39 -17.35
C LYS A 152 -17.21 -4.36 -16.43
N TYR A 153 -18.10 -3.84 -15.59
CA TYR A 153 -18.74 -4.58 -14.51
C TYR A 153 -20.23 -4.79 -14.74
N LYS A 154 -20.89 -3.88 -15.46
CA LYS A 154 -22.34 -3.91 -15.71
C LYS A 154 -22.84 -5.28 -16.17
N ALA A 155 -22.27 -5.82 -17.24
CA ALA A 155 -22.71 -7.10 -17.82
C ALA A 155 -22.54 -8.29 -16.86
N MET A 156 -21.49 -8.29 -16.03
CA MET A 156 -21.25 -9.33 -15.03
C MET A 156 -22.36 -9.31 -13.97
N TYR A 157 -22.65 -8.12 -13.42
CA TYR A 157 -23.64 -7.98 -12.34
C TYR A 157 -25.08 -8.14 -12.83
N GLU A 158 -25.41 -7.66 -14.03
CA GLU A 158 -26.72 -7.93 -14.64
C GLU A 158 -26.94 -9.44 -14.82
N LYS A 159 -25.92 -10.17 -15.27
CA LYS A 159 -26.00 -11.62 -15.39
C LYS A 159 -26.20 -12.31 -14.03
N GLU A 160 -25.51 -11.85 -12.99
CA GLU A 160 -25.61 -12.46 -11.66
C GLU A 160 -26.94 -12.19 -10.97
N TYR A 161 -27.48 -10.97 -11.08
CA TYR A 161 -28.60 -10.52 -10.24
C TYR A 161 -29.95 -10.44 -10.94
N LYS A 162 -30.00 -10.45 -12.28
CA LYS A 162 -31.28 -10.45 -13.01
C LYS A 162 -32.10 -11.73 -12.81
N THR A 163 -31.47 -12.82 -12.38
CA THR A 163 -32.12 -14.13 -12.17
C THR A 163 -32.52 -14.40 -10.71
N LEU A 164 -32.19 -13.52 -9.77
CA LEU A 164 -32.40 -13.73 -8.33
C LEU A 164 -33.70 -13.12 -7.79
N VAL A 165 -34.73 -12.98 -8.64
CA VAL A 165 -36.06 -12.58 -8.17
C VAL A 165 -36.66 -13.80 -7.46
N HIS A 166 -36.60 -13.82 -6.13
CA HIS A 166 -37.18 -14.87 -5.28
C HIS A 166 -38.13 -14.21 -4.28
#